data_AF-A0A7C1YPV4-F1
#
_entry.id   AF-A0A7C1YPV4-F1
#
_cell.length_a   1.000
_cell.length_b   1.000
_cell.length_c   1.000
_cell.angle_alpha   90.00
_cell.angle_beta   90.00
_cell.angle_gamma   90.00
#
_symmetry.space_group_name_H-M   'P 1'
#
loop_
_entity.id
_entity.type
_entity.pdbx_description
1 polymer ?
#
loop_
_entity_poly.entity_id
_entity_poly.type
_entity_poly.pdbx_seq_one_letter_code
_entity_poly.pdbx_strand_id
1 'polypeptide(L)'
;MVTYVNNKDYVRVLDSKPVIIKLGKININPKIVPSSYIQKFSQKPDIKKGIISFGVGVEDSIDSDFYFNLLNQILLKNHLQLIAKDPNKKILWFFGTDLESREDVLIIGQIVSAKVEIIGTSPSHNVLISFLTLLSNEFKEHLVIREIVKTPNQIYNMKCKYCGMVLPNFPEKGEEIECRKCSNIQVVW
;
A
#
# COMPACT_ATOMS: atom_id res chain seq x y z
N MET A 1 -1.09 40.33 12.77
CA MET A 1 0.12 40.46 13.60
C MET A 1 -0.15 39.71 14.88
N VAL A 2 0.38 38.49 15.00
CA VAL A 2 0.21 37.66 16.21
C VAL A 2 1.62 37.36 16.69
N THR A 3 1.96 37.90 17.86
CA THR A 3 3.26 37.72 18.49
C THR A 3 3.14 36.57 19.48
N TYR A 4 3.83 35.46 19.23
CA TYR A 4 4.01 34.42 20.24
C TYR A 4 5.37 34.62 20.91
N VAL A 5 5.34 34.89 22.21
CA VAL A 5 6.50 34.89 23.10
C VAL A 5 6.29 33.75 24.08
N ASN A 6 6.97 32.62 23.88
CA ASN A 6 7.45 31.81 25.01
C ASN A 6 8.60 30.89 24.59
N ASN A 7 9.58 30.79 25.48
CA ASN A 7 10.99 30.76 25.16
C ASN A 7 11.66 29.48 25.69
N LYS A 8 11.07 28.28 25.49
CA LYS A 8 11.62 27.03 26.07
C LYS A 8 11.46 25.71 25.29
N ASP A 9 10.84 25.62 24.11
CA ASP A 9 10.66 24.33 23.42
C ASP A 9 11.10 24.33 21.95
N TYR A 10 12.24 23.67 21.71
CA TYR A 10 12.51 22.58 20.74
C TYR A 10 11.93 22.54 19.33
N VAL A 11 11.21 23.54 18.83
CA VAL A 11 10.83 23.57 17.42
C VAL A 11 12.03 24.10 16.63
N ARG A 12 12.95 23.20 16.27
CA ARG A 12 13.82 23.45 15.12
C ARG A 12 12.88 23.88 14.00
N VAL A 13 13.01 25.13 13.57
CA VAL A 13 12.34 25.68 12.40
C VAL A 13 12.68 24.73 11.27
N LEU A 14 11.75 23.82 10.95
CA LEU A 14 11.80 23.03 9.74
C LEU A 14 11.54 24.04 8.64
N ASP A 15 12.61 24.60 8.09
CA ASP A 15 12.57 25.38 6.86
C ASP A 15 12.32 24.41 5.70
N SER A 16 11.15 23.76 5.72
CA SER A 16 10.65 22.96 4.63
C SER A 16 9.83 23.89 3.76
N LYS A 17 10.32 24.14 2.55
CA LYS A 17 9.50 24.75 1.51
C LYS A 17 8.16 24.00 1.45
N PRO A 18 7.01 24.68 1.41
CA PRO A 18 5.71 24.03 1.33
C PRO A 18 5.71 23.05 0.15
N VAL A 19 5.56 21.77 0.44
CA VAL A 19 5.34 20.77 -0.61
C VAL A 19 3.85 20.83 -0.95
N ILE A 20 3.53 21.31 -2.14
CA ILE A 20 2.15 21.30 -2.63
C ILE A 20 1.83 19.85 -3.03
N ILE A 21 1.15 19.13 -2.14
CA ILE A 21 0.60 17.82 -2.43
C ILE A 21 -0.73 18.02 -3.14
N LYS A 22 -0.75 17.84 -4.46
CA LYS A 22 -2.00 17.76 -5.22
C LYS A 22 -2.55 16.35 -5.10
N LEU A 23 -3.51 16.16 -4.20
CA LEU A 23 -4.34 14.96 -4.17
C LEU A 23 -5.41 15.09 -5.27
N GLY A 24 -5.02 14.82 -6.51
CA GLY A 24 -5.94 14.73 -7.64
C GLY A 24 -6.77 13.44 -7.59
N LYS A 25 -7.92 13.44 -8.27
CA LYS A 25 -8.68 12.21 -8.47
C LYS A 25 -7.89 11.34 -9.44
N ILE A 26 -7.34 10.23 -8.95
CA ILE A 26 -6.64 9.30 -9.83
C ILE A 26 -7.64 8.57 -10.71
N ASN A 27 -7.33 8.53 -11.99
CA ASN A 27 -8.11 7.80 -12.97
C ASN A 27 -7.15 7.09 -13.91
N ILE A 28 -7.16 5.76 -13.87
CA ILE A 28 -6.22 4.94 -14.62
C ILE A 28 -6.85 4.54 -15.95
N ASN A 29 -6.08 4.67 -17.02
CA ASN A 29 -6.36 4.01 -18.29
C ASN A 29 -5.59 2.69 -18.35
N PRO A 30 -6.22 1.55 -18.71
CA PRO A 30 -5.51 0.29 -18.87
C PRO A 30 -4.49 0.43 -20.00
N LYS A 31 -3.29 -0.11 -19.76
CA LYS A 31 -2.21 -0.09 -20.75
C LYS A 31 -1.60 -1.48 -20.86
N ILE A 32 -1.75 -2.08 -22.04
CA ILE A 32 -1.18 -3.38 -22.35
C ILE A 32 0.31 -3.20 -22.62
N VAL A 33 1.13 -3.90 -21.83
CA VAL A 33 2.59 -3.95 -21.99
C VAL A 33 3.07 -5.40 -21.92
N PRO A 34 4.15 -5.77 -22.62
CA PRO A 34 4.73 -7.10 -22.47
C PRO A 34 5.37 -7.25 -21.09
N SER A 35 5.37 -8.45 -20.51
CA SER A 35 5.98 -8.70 -19.18
C SER A 35 7.47 -8.32 -19.12
N SER A 36 8.18 -8.41 -20.25
CA SER A 36 9.58 -7.97 -20.37
C SER A 36 9.77 -6.46 -20.16
N TYR A 37 8.73 -5.65 -20.38
CA TYR A 37 8.74 -4.22 -20.12
C TYR A 37 8.73 -3.91 -18.62
N ILE A 38 8.07 -4.74 -17.80
CA ILE A 38 7.90 -4.51 -16.36
C ILE A 38 9.24 -4.46 -15.62
N GLN A 39 10.18 -5.33 -16.00
CA GLN A 39 11.53 -5.32 -15.44
C GLN A 39 12.27 -4.02 -15.77
N LYS A 40 12.23 -3.60 -17.04
CA LYS A 40 12.85 -2.35 -17.49
C LYS A 40 12.22 -1.13 -16.82
N PHE A 41 10.90 -1.10 -16.71
CA PHE A 41 10.16 -0.06 -16.01
C PHE A 41 10.58 0.04 -14.55
N SER A 42 10.59 -1.07 -13.82
CA SER A 42 10.88 -1.10 -12.37
C SER A 42 12.33 -0.76 -11.99
N GLN A 43 13.23 -0.72 -12.97
CA GLN A 43 14.67 -0.47 -12.80
C GLN A 43 15.09 0.95 -13.18
N LYS A 44 14.19 1.79 -13.72
CA LYS A 44 14.57 3.17 -14.06
C LYS A 44 14.92 3.98 -12.79
N PRO A 45 15.90 4.89 -12.82
CA PRO A 45 16.36 5.61 -11.61
C PRO A 45 15.33 6.57 -11.00
N ASP A 46 14.43 7.09 -11.83
CA ASP A 46 13.38 8.06 -11.47
C ASP A 46 12.16 7.39 -10.83
N ILE A 47 12.04 6.08 -10.97
CA ILE A 47 10.90 5.30 -10.50
C ILE A 47 10.86 5.23 -8.98
N LYS A 48 9.72 5.65 -8.42
CA LYS A 48 9.41 5.57 -6.99
C LYS A 48 8.66 4.29 -6.70
N LYS A 49 8.84 3.77 -5.48
CA LYS A 49 8.20 2.56 -4.98
C LYS A 49 7.53 2.85 -3.65
N GLY A 50 6.36 2.26 -3.46
CA GLY A 50 5.56 2.39 -2.25
C GLY A 50 4.91 1.06 -1.94
N ILE A 51 4.73 0.79 -0.66
CA ILE A 51 4.10 -0.44 -0.19
C ILE A 51 3.10 -0.12 0.90
N ILE A 52 1.92 -0.72 0.78
CA ILE A 52 0.97 -0.81 1.87
C ILE A 52 0.74 -2.27 2.16
N SER A 53 0.69 -2.61 3.44
CA SER A 53 0.53 -3.96 3.91
C SER A 53 -0.43 -4.02 5.08
N PHE A 54 -1.28 -5.06 5.09
CA PHE A 54 -2.33 -5.26 6.08
C PHE A 54 -2.34 -6.70 6.60
N GLY A 55 -2.56 -6.84 7.89
CA GLY A 55 -3.06 -8.05 8.53
C GLY A 55 -4.54 -7.90 8.83
N VAL A 56 -5.29 -8.99 8.79
CA VAL A 56 -6.73 -8.98 9.09
C VAL A 56 -6.93 -9.86 10.32
N GLY A 57 -7.20 -9.20 11.45
CA GLY A 57 -7.36 -9.85 12.73
C GLY A 57 -8.79 -10.30 12.97
N VAL A 58 -9.08 -11.53 12.52
CA VAL A 58 -10.33 -12.24 12.75
C VAL A 58 -10.05 -13.53 13.50
N GLU A 59 -11.04 -14.02 14.24
CA GLU A 59 -10.90 -15.27 15.02
C GLU A 59 -10.81 -16.50 14.09
N ASP A 60 -11.56 -16.49 12.99
CA ASP A 60 -11.51 -17.54 11.98
C ASP A 60 -10.47 -17.24 10.91
N SER A 61 -9.66 -18.24 10.55
CA SER A 61 -8.70 -18.08 9.47
C SER A 61 -9.40 -17.82 8.13
N ILE A 62 -9.06 -16.72 7.47
CA ILE A 62 -9.54 -16.42 6.12
C ILE A 62 -8.58 -17.01 5.11
N ASP A 63 -9.13 -17.69 4.12
CA ASP A 63 -8.38 -18.30 3.03
C ASP A 63 -7.56 -17.24 2.26
N SER A 64 -6.29 -17.53 2.04
CA SER A 64 -5.42 -16.74 1.17
C SER A 64 -6.01 -16.53 -0.23
N ASP A 65 -6.78 -17.50 -0.75
CA ASP A 65 -7.45 -17.39 -2.03
C ASP A 65 -8.57 -16.34 -2.03
N PHE A 66 -9.24 -16.14 -0.90
CA PHE A 66 -10.22 -15.09 -0.76
C PHE A 66 -9.57 -13.71 -0.96
N TYR A 67 -8.48 -13.41 -0.24
CA TYR A 67 -7.79 -12.12 -0.37
C TYR A 67 -7.19 -11.93 -1.76
N PHE A 68 -6.61 -12.98 -2.32
CA PHE A 68 -6.03 -12.96 -3.66
C PHE A 68 -7.07 -12.62 -4.73
N ASN A 69 -8.25 -13.24 -4.65
CA ASN A 69 -9.36 -12.96 -5.56
C ASN A 69 -9.95 -11.57 -5.33
N LEU A 70 -10.05 -11.11 -4.08
CA LEU A 70 -10.51 -9.77 -3.75
C LEU A 70 -9.57 -8.69 -4.32
N LEU A 71 -8.25 -8.85 -4.15
CA LEU A 71 -7.27 -7.95 -4.75
C LEU A 71 -7.42 -7.90 -6.28
N ASN A 72 -7.57 -9.05 -6.93
CA ASN A 72 -7.78 -9.10 -8.38
C ASN A 72 -9.03 -8.31 -8.81
N GLN A 73 -10.14 -8.46 -8.09
CA GLN A 73 -11.38 -7.72 -8.36
C GLN A 73 -11.21 -6.21 -8.20
N ILE A 74 -10.57 -5.76 -7.11
CA ILE A 74 -10.30 -4.35 -6.85
C ILE A 74 -9.43 -3.75 -7.95
N LEU A 75 -8.35 -4.42 -8.33
CA LEU A 75 -7.42 -3.90 -9.34
C LEU A 75 -8.07 -3.80 -10.74
N LEU A 76 -8.92 -4.77 -11.10
CA LEU A 76 -9.71 -4.72 -12.34
C LEU A 76 -10.76 -3.60 -12.31
N LYS A 77 -11.44 -3.41 -11.18
CA LYS A 77 -12.42 -2.33 -10.98
C LYS A 77 -11.79 -0.94 -11.16
N ASN A 78 -10.52 -0.79 -10.80
CA ASN A 78 -9.74 0.44 -10.99
C ASN A 78 -9.09 0.55 -12.38
N HIS A 79 -9.62 -0.16 -13.38
CA HIS A 79 -9.21 -0.05 -14.78
C HIS A 79 -7.72 -0.32 -15.05
N LEU A 80 -7.05 -1.09 -14.18
CA LEU A 80 -5.71 -1.57 -14.46
C LEU A 80 -5.76 -2.77 -15.42
N GLN A 81 -4.77 -2.85 -16.30
CA GLN A 81 -4.57 -4.01 -17.15
C GLN A 81 -3.81 -5.10 -16.41
N LEU A 82 -4.38 -6.31 -16.30
CA LEU A 82 -3.64 -7.47 -15.81
C LEU A 82 -2.54 -7.84 -16.81
N ILE A 83 -1.29 -7.92 -16.33
CA ILE A 83 -0.09 -8.26 -17.12
C ILE A 83 0.32 -9.70 -16.88
N ALA A 84 0.35 -10.11 -15.61
CA ALA A 84 0.72 -11.46 -15.22
C ALA A 84 0.01 -11.84 -13.91
N LYS A 85 -0.18 -13.15 -13.71
CA LYS A 85 -0.75 -13.73 -12.50
C LYS A 85 0.00 -15.02 -12.17
N ASP A 86 0.41 -15.16 -10.92
CA ASP A 86 0.95 -16.40 -10.36
C ASP A 86 0.02 -16.88 -9.24
N PRO A 87 -0.92 -17.80 -9.53
CA PRO A 87 -1.88 -18.30 -8.54
C PRO A 87 -1.25 -19.12 -7.41
N ASN A 88 -0.07 -19.70 -7.64
CA ASN A 88 0.61 -20.52 -6.63
C ASN A 88 1.31 -19.62 -5.61
N LYS A 89 2.00 -18.58 -6.09
CA LYS A 89 2.63 -17.58 -5.22
C LYS A 89 1.67 -16.49 -4.73
N LYS A 90 0.42 -16.51 -5.20
CA LYS A 90 -0.61 -15.49 -4.94
C LYS A 90 -0.12 -14.08 -5.30
N ILE A 91 0.45 -13.90 -6.49
CA ILE A 91 0.94 -12.59 -6.99
C ILE A 91 0.18 -12.17 -8.26
N LEU A 92 -0.18 -10.89 -8.32
CA LEU A 92 -0.83 -10.22 -9.45
C LEU A 92 0.01 -9.02 -9.89
N TRP A 93 0.26 -8.90 -11.19
CA TRP A 93 0.91 -7.72 -11.77
C TRP A 93 -0.06 -6.98 -12.67
N PHE A 94 -0.27 -5.71 -12.38
CA PHE A 94 -1.21 -4.84 -13.06
C PHE A 94 -0.53 -3.56 -13.52
N PHE A 95 -0.90 -3.05 -14.70
CA PHE A 95 -0.30 -1.85 -15.28
C PHE A 95 -1.35 -0.91 -15.84
N GLY A 96 -1.05 0.38 -15.79
CA GLY A 96 -1.89 1.41 -16.37
C GLY A 96 -1.17 2.74 -16.43
N THR A 97 -1.87 3.76 -16.90
CA THR A 97 -1.37 5.13 -16.97
C THR A 97 -2.41 6.05 -16.33
N ASP A 98 -1.98 6.90 -15.40
CA ASP A 98 -2.84 7.94 -14.85
C ASP A 98 -3.21 8.96 -15.94
N LEU A 99 -4.50 9.28 -16.05
CA LEU A 99 -5.02 10.12 -17.11
C LEU A 99 -4.61 11.59 -16.96
N GLU A 100 -4.50 12.10 -15.73
CA GLU A 100 -4.17 13.50 -15.46
C GLU A 100 -2.68 13.77 -15.64
N SER A 101 -1.84 12.99 -14.95
CA SER A 101 -0.39 13.17 -14.98
C SER A 101 0.29 12.52 -16.18
N ARG A 102 -0.40 11.59 -16.87
CA ARG A 102 0.16 10.73 -17.93
C ARG A 102 1.27 9.80 -17.44
N GLU A 103 1.40 9.64 -16.12
CA GLU A 103 2.44 8.81 -15.53
C GLU A 103 2.02 7.34 -15.49
N ASP A 104 2.95 6.47 -15.86
CA ASP A 104 2.75 5.04 -15.80
C ASP A 104 2.75 4.54 -14.35
N VAL A 105 1.91 3.55 -14.09
CA VAL A 105 1.74 2.94 -12.77
C VAL A 105 1.74 1.42 -12.91
N LEU A 106 2.64 0.77 -12.18
CA LEU A 106 2.64 -0.67 -11.94
C LEU A 106 2.13 -0.93 -10.52
N ILE A 107 1.15 -1.81 -10.39
CA ILE A 107 0.66 -2.31 -9.10
C ILE A 107 0.90 -3.81 -9.03
N ILE A 108 1.45 -4.25 -7.91
CA ILE A 108 1.63 -5.66 -7.57
C ILE A 108 0.80 -5.95 -6.33
N GLY A 109 -0.19 -6.82 -6.47
CA GLY A 109 -0.94 -7.35 -5.33
C GLY A 109 -0.40 -8.72 -4.94
N GLN A 110 -0.13 -8.96 -3.67
CA GLN A 110 0.30 -10.29 -3.21
C GLN A 110 -0.21 -10.66 -1.82
N ILE A 111 -0.37 -11.96 -1.60
CA ILE A 111 -0.62 -12.56 -0.29
C ILE A 111 0.64 -13.28 0.14
N VAL A 112 1.28 -12.81 1.21
CA VAL A 112 2.58 -13.32 1.65
C VAL A 112 2.63 -13.31 3.17
N SER A 113 3.11 -14.38 3.80
CA SER A 113 3.31 -14.44 5.25
C SER A 113 2.11 -13.97 6.08
N ALA A 114 0.91 -14.48 5.75
CA ALA A 114 -0.38 -14.14 6.38
C ALA A 114 -0.81 -12.66 6.33
N LYS A 115 -0.20 -11.86 5.44
CA LYS A 115 -0.57 -10.46 5.19
C LYS A 115 -0.87 -10.21 3.71
N VAL A 116 -1.66 -9.19 3.48
CA VAL A 116 -1.96 -8.63 2.16
C VAL A 116 -0.97 -7.50 1.89
N GLU A 117 -0.37 -7.48 0.70
CA GLU A 117 0.51 -6.39 0.27
C GLU A 117 0.09 -5.84 -1.09
N ILE A 118 0.08 -4.50 -1.18
CA ILE A 118 -0.10 -3.75 -2.42
C ILE A 118 1.15 -2.92 -2.61
N ILE A 119 1.93 -3.25 -3.63
CA ILE A 119 3.17 -2.57 -3.98
C ILE A 119 2.89 -1.74 -5.23
N GLY A 120 3.12 -0.44 -5.14
CA GLY A 120 2.97 0.48 -6.26
C GLY A 120 4.31 0.99 -6.74
N THR A 121 4.40 1.24 -8.03
CA THR A 121 5.60 1.77 -8.69
C THR A 121 5.20 2.78 -9.75
N SER A 122 5.77 3.99 -9.73
CA SER A 122 5.49 5.07 -10.68
C SER A 122 6.61 6.13 -10.67
N PRO A 123 6.86 6.88 -11.76
CA PRO A 123 7.76 8.02 -11.72
C PRO A 123 7.26 9.14 -10.77
N SER A 124 5.94 9.26 -10.61
CA SER A 124 5.31 10.28 -9.76
C SER A 124 4.97 9.75 -8.37
N HIS A 125 5.55 10.37 -7.35
CA HIS A 125 5.26 10.04 -5.94
C HIS A 125 3.82 10.38 -5.54
N ASN A 126 3.25 11.46 -6.08
CA ASN A 126 1.88 11.88 -5.77
C ASN A 126 0.86 10.86 -6.32
N VAL A 127 1.04 10.44 -7.57
CA VAL A 127 0.22 9.39 -8.19
C VAL A 127 0.30 8.11 -7.38
N LEU A 128 1.52 7.72 -7.01
CA LEU A 128 1.76 6.53 -6.22
C LEU A 128 1.05 6.55 -4.85
N ILE A 129 1.21 7.62 -4.07
CA ILE A 129 0.58 7.73 -2.73
C ILE A 129 -0.93 7.73 -2.85
N SER A 130 -1.48 8.57 -3.73
CA SER A 130 -2.93 8.69 -3.90
C SER A 130 -3.54 7.36 -4.34
N PHE A 131 -2.87 6.61 -5.23
CA PHE A 131 -3.45 5.38 -5.77
C PHE A 131 -3.36 4.24 -4.77
N LEU A 132 -2.24 4.11 -4.07
CA LEU A 132 -2.12 3.14 -2.98
C LEU A 132 -3.14 3.43 -1.86
N THR A 133 -3.39 4.70 -1.56
CA THR A 133 -4.41 5.10 -0.57
C THR A 133 -5.82 4.71 -1.04
N LEU A 134 -6.15 4.96 -2.30
CA LEU A 134 -7.43 4.54 -2.90
C LEU A 134 -7.62 3.03 -2.78
N LEU A 135 -6.64 2.25 -3.26
CA LEU A 135 -6.71 0.77 -3.25
C LEU A 135 -6.77 0.21 -1.83
N SER A 136 -6.02 0.81 -0.90
CA SER A 136 -6.08 0.50 0.54
C SER A 136 -7.49 0.67 1.09
N ASN A 137 -8.14 1.80 0.80
CA ASN A 137 -9.46 2.09 1.32
C ASN A 137 -10.51 1.16 0.71
N GLU A 138 -10.48 0.95 -0.60
CA GLU A 138 -11.40 0.00 -1.25
C GLU A 138 -11.24 -1.43 -0.71
N PHE A 139 -10.01 -1.87 -0.46
CA PHE A 139 -9.77 -3.18 0.16
C PHE A 139 -10.43 -3.28 1.54
N LYS A 140 -10.21 -2.27 2.39
CA LYS A 140 -10.80 -2.21 3.74
C LYS A 140 -12.32 -2.16 3.70
N GLU A 141 -12.88 -1.31 2.84
CA GLU A 141 -14.33 -1.18 2.65
C GLU A 141 -14.94 -2.50 2.18
N HIS A 142 -14.31 -3.21 1.25
CA HIS A 142 -14.81 -4.50 0.80
C HIS A 142 -14.81 -5.57 1.89
N LEU A 143 -13.83 -5.59 2.79
CA LEU A 143 -13.84 -6.52 3.93
C LEU A 143 -14.98 -6.21 4.90
N VAL A 144 -15.29 -4.93 5.13
CA VAL A 144 -16.41 -4.52 5.98
C VAL A 144 -17.76 -4.84 5.33
N ILE A 145 -17.94 -4.46 4.06
CA ILE A 145 -19.20 -4.66 3.31
C ILE A 145 -19.54 -6.15 3.17
N ARG A 146 -18.54 -7.02 3.04
CA ARG A 146 -18.73 -8.47 2.97
C ARG A 146 -18.83 -9.13 4.34
N GLU A 147 -18.91 -8.36 5.41
CA GLU A 147 -19.00 -8.82 6.80
C GLU A 147 -17.84 -9.74 7.24
N ILE A 148 -16.72 -9.67 6.53
CA ILE A 148 -15.49 -10.41 6.86
C ILE A 148 -14.88 -9.84 8.14
N VAL A 149 -14.95 -8.52 8.29
CA VAL A 149 -14.66 -7.83 9.54
C VAL A 149 -15.88 -7.03 9.97
N LYS A 150 -16.12 -6.95 11.27
CA LYS A 150 -17.21 -6.14 11.83
C LYS A 150 -16.89 -4.65 11.77
N THR A 151 -15.61 -4.31 11.95
CA THR A 151 -15.14 -2.92 11.95
C THR A 151 -13.79 -2.79 11.26
N PRO A 152 -13.44 -1.60 10.71
CA PRO A 152 -12.12 -1.33 10.16
C PRO A 152 -10.95 -1.55 11.13
N ASN A 153 -11.20 -1.53 12.44
CA ASN A 153 -10.17 -1.72 13.48
C ASN A 153 -9.61 -3.14 13.53
N GLN A 154 -10.29 -4.10 12.89
CA GLN A 154 -9.80 -5.47 12.72
C GLN A 154 -8.82 -5.59 11.53
N ILE A 155 -8.49 -4.48 10.86
CA ILE A 155 -7.53 -4.43 9.76
C ILE A 155 -6.31 -3.63 10.21
N TYR A 156 -5.21 -4.34 10.42
CA TYR A 156 -4.00 -3.82 11.05
C TYR A 156 -2.97 -3.44 9.99
N ASN A 157 -2.44 -2.22 10.05
CA ASN A 157 -1.36 -1.82 9.17
C ASN A 157 -0.06 -2.53 9.59
N MET A 158 0.56 -3.26 8.67
CA MET A 158 1.77 -4.04 8.94
C MET A 158 3.03 -3.17 8.84
N LYS A 159 3.14 -2.17 9.71
CA LYS A 159 4.30 -1.28 9.80
C LYS A 159 4.85 -1.24 11.22
N CYS A 160 6.17 -1.15 11.30
CA CYS A 160 6.86 -0.90 12.56
C CYS A 160 6.43 0.47 13.10
N LYS A 161 5.94 0.51 14.33
CA LYS A 161 5.46 1.74 14.99
C LYS A 161 6.58 2.76 15.23
N TYR A 162 7.83 2.31 15.20
CA TYR A 162 9.01 3.14 15.46
C TYR A 162 9.68 3.71 14.20
N CYS A 163 9.79 2.92 13.13
CA CYS A 163 10.54 3.33 11.93
C CYS A 163 9.74 3.24 10.62
N GLY A 164 8.48 2.81 10.67
CA GLY A 164 7.58 2.73 9.51
C GLY A 164 7.89 1.60 8.52
N MET A 165 8.92 0.78 8.76
CA MET A 165 9.24 -0.37 7.90
C MET A 165 8.10 -1.39 7.91
N VAL A 166 7.80 -1.97 6.75
CA VAL A 166 6.83 -3.07 6.65
C VAL A 166 7.32 -4.29 7.44
N LEU A 167 6.45 -4.82 8.30
CA LEU A 167 6.75 -5.98 9.13
C LEU A 167 6.77 -7.27 8.30
N PRO A 168 7.60 -8.27 8.64
CA PRO A 168 7.82 -9.42 7.77
C PRO A 168 6.64 -10.38 7.61
N ASN A 169 5.78 -10.51 8.62
CA ASN A 169 4.62 -11.38 8.67
C ASN A 169 3.53 -10.75 9.54
N PHE A 170 2.29 -11.21 9.39
CA PHE A 170 1.23 -10.94 10.37
C PHE A 170 1.34 -11.98 11.50
N PRO A 171 1.62 -11.57 12.76
CA PRO A 171 1.82 -12.51 13.86
C PRO A 171 0.48 -13.03 14.40
N GLU A 172 0.48 -14.03 15.29
CA GLU A 172 -0.70 -14.46 16.03
C GLU A 172 -1.14 -13.41 17.08
N LYS A 173 -2.36 -13.55 17.61
CA LYS A 173 -2.93 -12.55 18.52
C LYS A 173 -2.13 -12.48 19.82
N GLY A 174 -1.70 -11.28 20.18
CA GLY A 174 -0.84 -11.03 21.34
C GLY A 174 0.64 -11.36 21.11
N GLU A 175 1.02 -11.92 19.96
CA GLU A 175 2.41 -12.28 19.67
C GLU A 175 3.24 -11.04 19.30
N GLU A 176 4.49 -11.06 19.75
CA GLU A 176 5.49 -10.04 19.48
C GLU A 176 6.18 -10.24 18.13
N ILE A 177 6.44 -9.15 17.43
CA ILE A 177 7.19 -9.14 16.17
C ILE A 177 8.34 -8.13 16.21
N GLU A 178 9.52 -8.58 15.80
CA GLU A 178 10.71 -7.74 15.70
C GLU A 178 10.79 -7.03 14.34
N CYS A 179 11.07 -5.73 14.36
CA CYS A 179 11.34 -4.97 13.15
C CYS A 179 12.77 -5.22 12.62
N ARG A 180 12.89 -5.78 11.41
CA ARG A 180 14.19 -6.07 10.76
C ARG A 180 15.13 -4.88 10.54
N LYS A 181 14.66 -3.63 10.65
CA LYS A 181 15.50 -2.43 10.46
C LYS A 181 15.97 -1.79 11.75
N CYS A 182 15.12 -1.75 12.77
CA CYS A 182 15.45 -1.05 14.02
C CYS A 182 15.47 -1.97 15.24
N SER A 183 15.24 -3.28 15.06
CA SER A 183 15.22 -4.32 16.10
C SER A 183 14.27 -4.09 17.27
N ASN A 184 13.37 -3.10 17.16
CA ASN A 184 12.34 -2.88 18.16
C ASN A 184 11.25 -3.95 18.02
N ILE A 185 10.74 -4.38 19.16
CA ILE A 185 9.68 -5.38 19.30
C ILE A 185 8.33 -4.67 19.49
N GLN A 186 7.27 -5.23 18.92
CA GLN A 186 5.91 -4.73 19.11
C GLN A 186 4.87 -5.85 19.01
N VAL A 187 3.75 -5.68 19.71
CA VAL A 187 2.52 -6.46 19.47
C VAL A 187 1.68 -5.73 18.43
N VAL A 188 1.11 -6.46 17.47
CA VAL A 188 0.34 -5.89 16.35
C VAL A 188 -1.17 -5.94 16.59
N TRP A 189 -1.69 -7.03 17.16
CA TRP A 189 -3.12 -7.26 17.42
C TRP A 189 -3.35 -8.11 18.66
#